data_AF-A0A959ZDL6-F1
#
_entry.id   AF-A0A959ZDL6-F1
#
_cell.length_a   1.000
_cell.length_b   1.000
_cell.length_c   1.000
_cell.angle_alpha   90.00
_cell.angle_beta   90.00
_cell.angle_gamma   90.00
#
_symmetry.space_group_name_H-M   'P 1'
#
loop_
_entity.id
_entity.type
_entity.pdbx_description
1 polymer ?
#
loop_
_entity_poly.entity_id
_entity_poly.type
_entity_poly.pdbx_seq_one_letter_code
_entity_poly.pdbx_strand_id
1 'polypeptide(L)'
;MAKKRKPKRREREKSSTSSYVDAEGNTLVLRDSLSSGSIAKVNEQIENQAYSVDDVWQRRTELVFERLAVSWEIAGLPLDDQKMLLGRYRMADPETRRWVRETLNEHLRTHIPELA
;
A
#
# COMPACT_ATOMS: atom_id res chain seq x y z
N MET A 1 -29.60 -32.40 -15.14
CA MET A 1 -28.32 -31.73 -15.51
C MET A 1 -27.57 -31.35 -14.23
N ALA A 2 -26.46 -32.02 -13.93
CA ALA A 2 -25.68 -31.76 -12.72
C ALA A 2 -24.85 -30.49 -12.88
N LYS A 3 -25.11 -29.46 -12.07
CA LYS A 3 -24.32 -28.22 -12.01
C LYS A 3 -22.90 -28.56 -11.52
N LYS A 4 -21.93 -28.58 -12.43
CA LYS A 4 -20.50 -28.75 -12.13
C LYS A 4 -20.08 -27.66 -11.13
N ARG A 5 -19.75 -28.07 -9.90
CA ARG A 5 -19.18 -27.21 -8.86
C ARG A 5 -17.81 -26.71 -9.32
N LYS A 6 -17.67 -25.39 -9.45
CA LYS A 6 -16.38 -24.73 -9.75
C LYS A 6 -15.36 -25.10 -8.65
N PRO A 7 -14.13 -25.49 -9.01
CA PRO A 7 -13.11 -25.82 -8.02
C PRO A 7 -12.78 -24.59 -7.17
N LYS A 8 -12.79 -24.78 -5.84
CA LYS A 8 -12.46 -23.77 -4.83
C LYS A 8 -11.02 -23.31 -5.09
N ARG A 9 -10.85 -22.06 -5.53
CA ARG A 9 -9.55 -21.40 -5.72
C ARG A 9 -8.75 -21.59 -4.42
N ARG A 10 -7.58 -22.24 -4.49
CA ARG A 10 -6.67 -22.39 -3.34
C ARG A 10 -6.57 -21.04 -2.63
N GLU A 11 -6.91 -21.05 -1.34
CA GLU A 11 -6.77 -19.91 -0.45
C GLU A 11 -5.29 -19.54 -0.47
N ARG A 12 -4.94 -18.49 -1.21
CA ARG A 12 -3.59 -17.93 -1.17
C ARG A 12 -3.34 -17.57 0.28
N GLU A 13 -2.28 -18.10 0.87
CA GLU A 13 -1.80 -17.69 2.19
C GLU A 13 -1.88 -16.17 2.26
N LYS A 14 -2.75 -15.65 3.14
CA LYS A 14 -2.92 -14.21 3.30
C LYS A 14 -1.58 -13.70 3.80
N SER A 15 -0.91 -12.88 2.99
CA SER A 15 0.30 -12.17 3.40
C SER A 15 0.05 -11.51 4.75
N SER A 16 0.97 -11.67 5.70
CA SER A 16 0.90 -10.99 6.99
C SER A 16 0.73 -9.47 6.78
N THR A 17 0.03 -8.84 7.72
CA THR A 17 -0.28 -7.41 7.66
C THR A 17 0.01 -6.75 9.01
N SER A 18 0.54 -5.54 8.95
CA SER A 18 0.74 -4.68 10.12
C SER A 18 -0.22 -3.50 10.09
N SER A 19 -0.71 -3.10 11.26
CA SER A 19 -1.64 -1.98 11.45
C SER A 19 -0.95 -0.81 12.14
N TYR A 20 -1.20 0.40 11.64
CA TYR A 20 -0.63 1.65 12.13
C TYR A 20 -1.74 2.63 12.45
N VAL A 21 -1.67 3.29 13.60
CA VAL A 21 -2.68 4.23 14.08
C VAL A 21 -2.08 5.64 14.10
N ASP A 22 -2.80 6.61 13.54
CA ASP A 22 -2.40 8.01 13.61
C ASP A 22 -2.92 8.73 14.87
N ALA A 23 -2.59 10.01 15.02
CA ALA A 23 -2.99 10.80 16.18
C ALA A 23 -4.51 11.03 16.29
N GLU A 24 -5.24 10.94 15.17
CA GLU A 24 -6.70 11.06 15.12
C GLU A 24 -7.41 9.71 15.32
N GLY A 25 -6.64 8.62 15.43
CA GLY A 25 -7.17 7.26 15.57
C GLY A 25 -7.51 6.58 14.26
N ASN A 26 -7.12 7.14 13.11
CA ASN A 26 -7.30 6.43 11.84
C ASN A 26 -6.30 5.27 11.74
N THR A 27 -6.73 4.16 11.15
CA THR A 27 -5.94 2.92 11.10
C THR A 27 -5.57 2.56 9.67
N LEU A 28 -4.28 2.59 9.34
CA LEU A 28 -3.73 2.13 8.06
C LEU A 28 -3.17 0.71 8.20
N VAL A 29 -3.60 -0.19 7.33
CA VAL A 29 -3.15 -1.59 7.31
C VAL A 29 -2.30 -1.82 6.06
N LEU A 30 -1.08 -2.32 6.26
CA LEU A 30 -0.08 -2.57 5.22
C LEU A 30 0.26 -4.05 5.13
N ARG A 31 0.58 -4.54 3.93
CA ARG A 31 1.15 -5.89 3.73
C ARG A 31 2.62 -5.91 4.11
N ASP A 32 3.00 -6.87 4.94
CA ASP A 32 4.39 -7.06 5.39
C ASP A 32 5.30 -7.67 4.31
N SER A 33 4.75 -8.06 3.16
CA SER A 33 5.54 -8.69 2.11
C SER A 33 4.95 -8.46 0.73
N LEU A 34 5.86 -8.38 -0.24
CA LEU A 34 5.58 -8.44 -1.66
C LEU A 34 6.37 -9.59 -2.28
N SER A 35 5.83 -10.22 -3.32
CA SER A 35 6.61 -11.19 -4.09
C SER A 35 7.80 -10.51 -4.77
N SER A 36 8.91 -11.23 -4.99
CA SER A 36 10.11 -10.68 -5.66
C SER A 36 9.80 -10.05 -7.02
N GLY A 37 8.87 -10.63 -7.79
CA GLY A 37 8.42 -10.04 -9.06
C GLY A 37 7.63 -8.73 -8.91
N SER A 38 6.94 -8.53 -7.79
CA SER A 38 6.27 -7.26 -7.48
C SER A 38 7.30 -6.20 -7.06
N ILE A 39 8.28 -6.58 -6.24
CA ILE A 39 9.39 -5.70 -5.83
C ILE A 39 10.16 -5.22 -7.07
N ALA A 40 10.55 -6.14 -7.96
CA ALA A 40 11.26 -5.81 -9.20
C ALA A 40 10.47 -4.82 -10.08
N LYS A 41 9.15 -5.02 -10.23
CA LYS A 41 8.29 -4.10 -10.98
C LYS A 41 8.20 -2.72 -10.33
N VAL A 42 8.12 -2.66 -9.00
CA VAL A 42 8.11 -1.37 -8.30
C VAL A 42 9.41 -0.62 -8.55
N ASN A 43 10.56 -1.28 -8.43
CA ASN A 43 11.86 -0.67 -8.72
C ASN A 43 11.98 -0.21 -10.18
N GLU A 44 11.62 -1.06 -11.15
CA GLU A 44 11.62 -0.69 -12.58
C GLU A 44 10.73 0.56 -12.83
N GLN A 45 9.55 0.61 -12.23
CA GLN A 45 8.66 1.76 -12.36
C GLN A 45 9.18 3.02 -11.67
N ILE A 46 10.00 2.90 -10.62
CA ILE A 46 10.67 4.03 -9.97
C ILE A 46 11.81 4.54 -10.86
N GLU A 47 12.64 3.65 -11.39
CA GLU A 47 13.80 3.98 -12.22
C GLU A 47 13.42 4.63 -13.56
N ASN A 48 12.28 4.25 -14.15
CA ASN A 48 11.81 4.80 -15.43
C ASN A 48 11.17 6.20 -15.33
N GLN A 49 11.15 6.84 -14.17
CA GLN A 49 10.54 8.17 -13.99
C GLN A 49 11.51 9.31 -14.35
N ALA A 50 11.41 9.84 -15.57
CA ALA A 50 12.27 10.88 -16.13
C ALA A 50 11.87 12.33 -15.74
N TYR A 51 11.59 12.62 -14.47
CA TYR A 51 11.05 13.92 -14.02
C TYR A 51 11.85 14.56 -12.87
N SER A 52 11.54 15.82 -12.53
CA SER A 52 12.11 16.58 -11.41
C SER A 52 12.04 15.81 -10.08
N VAL A 53 13.07 15.95 -9.25
CA VAL A 53 13.30 15.18 -8.00
C VAL A 53 12.08 15.12 -7.05
N ASP A 54 11.31 16.20 -6.94
CA ASP A 54 10.13 16.26 -6.06
C ASP A 54 8.95 15.42 -6.58
N ASP A 55 8.72 15.42 -7.90
CA ASP A 55 7.65 14.63 -8.55
C ASP A 55 7.93 13.13 -8.40
N VAL A 56 9.21 12.74 -8.50
CA VAL A 56 9.67 11.35 -8.31
C VAL A 56 9.34 10.84 -6.91
N TRP A 57 9.51 11.66 -5.88
CA TRP A 57 9.28 11.24 -4.49
C TRP A 57 7.78 11.03 -4.19
N GLN A 58 6.93 11.95 -4.67
CA GLN A 58 5.48 11.81 -4.57
C GLN A 58 4.99 10.55 -5.29
N ARG A 59 5.37 10.37 -6.55
CA ARG A 59 4.99 9.21 -7.38
C ARG A 59 5.48 7.89 -6.81
N ARG A 60 6.73 7.83 -6.30
CA ARG A 60 7.27 6.65 -5.59
C ARG A 60 6.39 6.30 -4.39
N THR A 61 6.03 7.30 -3.59
CA THR A 61 5.18 7.07 -2.41
C THR A 61 3.82 6.52 -2.80
N GLU A 62 3.17 7.12 -3.79
CA GLU A 62 1.87 6.64 -4.29
C GLU A 62 1.95 5.20 -4.82
N LEU A 63 3.01 4.88 -5.56
CA LEU A 63 3.22 3.54 -6.10
C LEU A 63 3.39 2.51 -4.98
N VAL A 64 4.22 2.82 -3.97
CA VAL A 64 4.42 1.93 -2.82
C VAL A 64 3.13 1.79 -2.02
N PHE A 65 2.44 2.91 -1.75
CA PHE A 65 1.16 2.91 -1.06
C PHE A 65 0.14 2.02 -1.80
N GLU A 66 0.05 2.13 -3.12
CA GLU A 66 -0.85 1.30 -3.94
C GLU A 66 -0.54 -0.21 -3.84
N ARG A 67 0.73 -0.59 -3.62
CA ARG A 67 1.11 -2.00 -3.49
C ARG A 67 0.88 -2.57 -2.10
N LEU A 68 1.10 -1.75 -1.06
CA LEU A 68 1.12 -2.19 0.33
C LEU A 68 -0.20 -1.97 1.07
N ALA A 69 -0.92 -0.89 0.80
CA ALA A 69 -2.15 -0.56 1.52
C ALA A 69 -3.23 -1.63 1.26
N VAL A 70 -3.73 -2.22 2.34
CA VAL A 70 -4.81 -3.22 2.32
C VAL A 70 -6.13 -2.58 2.73
N SER A 71 -6.09 -1.75 3.78
CA SER A 71 -7.25 -0.99 4.23
C SER A 71 -6.83 0.26 4.97
N TRP A 72 -7.71 1.25 4.98
CA TRP A 72 -7.54 2.46 5.77
C TRP A 72 -8.88 2.84 6.39
N GLU A 73 -9.00 2.73 7.71
CA GLU A 73 -10.17 3.19 8.45
C GLU A 73 -9.96 4.62 8.88
N ILE A 74 -10.91 5.49 8.55
CA ILE A 74 -10.84 6.92 8.83
C ILE A 74 -12.16 7.36 9.43
N ALA A 75 -12.12 7.96 10.62
CA ALA A 75 -13.32 8.30 11.38
C ALA A 75 -14.33 7.14 11.48
N GLY A 76 -13.84 5.91 11.65
CA GLY A 76 -14.65 4.68 11.74
C GLY A 76 -15.22 4.18 10.40
N LEU A 77 -14.80 4.75 9.27
CA LEU A 77 -15.20 4.29 7.93
C LEU A 77 -14.05 3.52 7.27
N PRO A 78 -14.17 2.18 7.12
CA PRO A 78 -13.15 1.38 6.48
C PRO A 78 -13.17 1.57 4.96
N LEU A 79 -11.99 1.80 4.38
CA LEU A 79 -11.74 1.77 2.94
C LEU A 79 -10.84 0.57 2.62
N ASP A 80 -11.26 -0.29 1.70
CA ASP A 80 -10.47 -1.45 1.23
C ASP A 80 -10.31 -1.51 -0.30
N ASP A 81 -11.05 -0.69 -1.05
CA ASP A 81 -10.85 -0.56 -2.49
C ASP A 81 -9.58 0.24 -2.81
N GLN A 82 -8.73 -0.31 -3.67
CA GLN A 82 -7.42 0.28 -3.99
C GLN A 82 -7.51 1.69 -4.59
N LYS A 83 -8.50 1.95 -5.45
CA LYS A 83 -8.67 3.27 -6.07
C LYS A 83 -9.17 4.27 -5.04
N MET A 84 -10.06 3.84 -4.14
CA MET A 84 -10.53 4.67 -3.02
C MET A 84 -9.40 4.97 -2.03
N LEU A 85 -8.56 3.98 -1.70
CA LEU A 85 -7.36 4.16 -0.87
C LEU A 85 -6.43 5.22 -1.47
N LEU A 86 -6.07 5.07 -2.74
CA LEU A 86 -5.20 6.03 -3.42
C LEU A 86 -5.85 7.42 -3.53
N GLY A 87 -7.15 7.47 -3.85
CA GLY A 87 -7.92 8.70 -3.88
C GLY A 87 -7.92 9.41 -2.52
N ARG A 88 -8.09 8.66 -1.43
CA ARG A 88 -8.07 9.20 -0.06
C ARG A 88 -6.69 9.71 0.34
N TYR A 89 -5.62 9.01 -0.04
CA TYR A 89 -4.25 9.49 0.17
C TYR A 89 -4.00 10.82 -0.58
N ARG A 90 -4.41 10.90 -1.85
CA ARG A 90 -4.30 12.13 -2.67
C ARG A 90 -5.11 13.30 -2.14
N MET A 91 -6.22 13.05 -1.45
CA MET A 91 -7.06 14.09 -0.84
C MET A 91 -6.70 14.40 0.61
N ALA A 92 -5.82 13.60 1.23
CA ALA A 92 -5.40 13.81 2.61
C ALA A 92 -4.77 15.19 2.80
N ASP A 93 -4.90 15.76 4.00
CA ASP A 93 -4.21 16.97 4.39
C ASP A 93 -2.68 16.72 4.52
N PRO A 94 -1.87 17.79 4.63
CA PRO A 94 -0.40 17.64 4.70
C PRO A 94 0.11 16.84 5.90
N GLU A 95 -0.55 16.91 7.05
CA GLU A 95 -0.16 16.18 8.26
C GLU A 95 -0.42 14.69 8.09
N THR A 96 -1.62 14.32 7.63
CA THR A 96 -1.94 12.93 7.30
C THR A 96 -1.00 12.37 6.24
N ARG A 97 -0.71 13.12 5.16
CA ARG A 97 0.24 12.66 4.13
C ARG A 97 1.64 12.43 4.69
N ARG A 98 2.09 13.32 5.58
CA ARG A 98 3.38 13.18 6.24
C ARG A 98 3.40 11.92 7.09
N TRP A 99 2.37 11.69 7.90
CA TRP A 99 2.25 10.47 8.71
C TRP A 99 2.27 9.20 7.85
N VAL A 100 1.52 9.16 6.74
CA VAL A 100 1.53 8.01 5.81
C VAL A 100 2.93 7.80 5.24
N ARG A 101 3.63 8.86 4.83
CA ARG A 101 5.00 8.77 4.29
C ARG A 101 5.98 8.21 5.32
N GLU A 102 5.93 8.70 6.55
CA GLU A 102 6.81 8.23 7.63
C GLU A 102 6.52 6.76 7.97
N THR A 103 5.24 6.39 8.05
CA THR A 103 4.77 5.01 8.26
C THR A 103 5.24 4.07 7.17
N LEU A 104 5.08 4.45 5.90
CA LEU A 104 5.55 3.63 4.77
C LEU A 104 7.06 3.44 4.82
N ASN A 105 7.82 4.49 5.07
CA ASN A 105 9.28 4.41 5.14
C ASN A 105 9.76 3.50 6.28
N GLU A 106 9.14 3.59 7.46
CA GLU A 106 9.44 2.68 8.58
C GLU A 106 9.06 1.23 8.27
N HIS A 107 7.88 1.03 7.70
CA HIS A 107 7.39 -0.29 7.31
C HIS A 107 8.31 -0.96 6.28
N LEU A 108 8.73 -0.22 5.24
CA LEU A 108 9.66 -0.73 4.23
C LEU A 108 11.00 -1.14 4.85
N ARG A 109 11.59 -0.31 5.72
CA ARG A 109 12.86 -0.64 6.39
C ARG A 109 12.77 -1.91 7.24
N THR A 110 11.61 -2.17 7.82
CA THR A 110 11.38 -3.31 8.71
C THR A 110 11.06 -4.59 7.94
N HIS A 111 10.22 -4.49 6.91
CA HIS A 111 9.59 -5.65 6.28
C HIS A 111 10.06 -5.90 4.83
N ILE A 112 10.42 -4.86 4.09
CA ILE A 112 10.77 -4.95 2.65
C ILE A 112 11.95 -4.01 2.34
N PRO A 113 13.15 -4.29 2.90
CA PRO A 113 14.30 -3.39 2.79
C PRO A 113 14.77 -3.17 1.34
N GLU A 114 14.43 -4.08 0.41
CA GLU A 114 14.69 -3.92 -1.03
C GLU A 114 13.96 -2.72 -1.68
N LEU A 115 12.98 -2.13 -1.00
CA LEU A 115 12.21 -0.96 -1.47
C LEU A 115 12.40 0.30 -0.61
N ALA A 116 13.22 0.24 0.45
CA ALA A 116 13.42 1.31 1.42
C ALA A 116 14.21 2.53 0.87
#